data_AF-X0ZDY0-F1
#
_entry.id   AF-X0ZDY0-F1
#
_cell.length_a   1.000
_cell.length_b   1.000
_cell.length_c   1.000
_cell.angle_alpha   90.00
_cell.angle_beta   90.00
_cell.angle_gamma   90.00
#
_symmetry.space_group_name_H-M   'P 1'
#
loop_
_entity.id
_entity.type
_entity.pdbx_description
1 polymer ?
#
loop_
_entity_poly.entity_id
_entity_poly.type
_entity_poly.pdbx_seq_one_letter_code
_entity_poly.pdbx_strand_id
1 'polypeptide(L)'
;MKKAGVDPYYTFYPKGKEETEDYLVPVARLWQERKEEARLIPGIFRTDEPVFNVPRLGKNHIRAWQDRELIGLTKEGQRIYLWHPWEKGIASVEP
;
A
#
# COMPACT_ATOMS: atom_id res chain seq x y z
N MET A 1 -7.66 0.72 19.80
CA MET A 1 -8.31 1.50 18.73
C MET A 1 -9.82 1.31 18.79
N LYS A 2 -10.39 0.24 18.21
CA LYS A 2 -11.85 0.06 18.14
C LYS A 2 -12.55 0.01 19.51
N LYS A 3 -11.97 -0.68 20.49
CA LYS A 3 -12.47 -0.70 21.90
C LYS A 3 -12.51 0.68 22.56
N ALA A 4 -11.71 1.63 22.07
CA ALA A 4 -11.66 3.01 22.53
C ALA A 4 -12.43 3.96 21.59
N GLY A 5 -13.28 3.43 20.71
CA GLY A 5 -14.07 4.24 19.76
C GLY A 5 -13.28 4.79 18.57
N VAL A 6 -12.06 4.31 18.33
CA VAL A 6 -11.22 4.77 17.20
C VAL A 6 -11.26 3.75 16.07
N ASP A 7 -11.74 4.19 14.91
CA ASP A 7 -11.71 3.41 13.68
C ASP A 7 -10.41 3.69 12.90
N PRO A 8 -9.56 2.67 12.69
CA PRO A 8 -8.40 2.80 11.82
C PRO A 8 -8.83 3.15 10.39
N TYR A 9 -8.25 4.22 9.84
CA TYR A 9 -8.58 4.73 8.50
C TYR A 9 -7.52 4.38 7.46
N TYR A 10 -6.25 4.71 7.71
CA TYR A 10 -5.15 4.42 6.79
C TYR A 10 -3.98 3.75 7.51
N THR A 11 -3.33 2.83 6.79
CA THR A 11 -1.96 2.39 7.08
C THR A 11 -1.04 2.91 5.99
N PHE A 12 -0.10 3.76 6.37
CA PHE A 12 0.88 4.31 5.45
C PHE A 12 2.06 3.35 5.29
N TYR A 13 2.25 2.86 4.07
CA TYR A 13 3.44 2.13 3.71
C TYR A 13 4.60 3.11 3.47
N PRO A 14 5.79 2.84 4.04
CA PRO A 14 6.95 3.70 3.85
C PRO A 14 7.34 3.79 2.38
N LYS A 15 7.89 4.94 1.97
CA LYS A 15 8.39 5.15 0.60
C LYS A 15 9.71 4.41 0.32
N GLY A 16 10.30 3.77 1.34
CA GLY A 16 11.60 3.10 1.24
C GLY A 16 12.75 4.08 1.05
N LYS A 17 12.70 5.22 1.75
CA LYS A 17 13.93 6.02 1.92
C LYS A 17 14.91 5.25 2.79
N GLU A 18 16.20 5.56 2.66
CA GLU A 18 17.28 4.96 3.45
C GLU A 18 16.97 4.94 4.95
N GLU A 19 16.44 6.04 5.50
CA GLU A 19 16.12 6.14 6.93
C GLU A 19 14.91 5.28 7.36
N THR A 20 14.19 4.70 6.39
CA THR A 20 12.96 3.93 6.60
C THR A 20 13.02 2.52 6.00
N GLU A 21 14.17 2.09 5.51
CA GLU A 21 14.31 0.83 4.78
C GLU A 21 13.97 -0.38 5.65
N ASP A 22 14.39 -0.35 6.92
CA ASP A 22 14.16 -1.41 7.90
C ASP A 22 12.68 -1.58 8.29
N TYR A 23 11.85 -0.58 8.00
CA TYR A 23 10.40 -0.63 8.24
C TYR A 23 9.61 -1.17 7.04
N LEU A 24 10.28 -1.47 5.92
CA LEU A 24 9.62 -2.05 4.76
C LEU A 24 9.21 -3.48 5.04
N VAL A 25 8.00 -3.81 4.59
CA VAL A 25 7.47 -5.18 4.61
C VAL A 25 7.07 -5.56 3.20
N PRO A 26 7.15 -6.85 2.79
CA PRO A 26 6.69 -7.24 1.47
C PRO A 26 5.26 -6.77 1.23
N VAL A 27 4.99 -6.14 0.07
CA VAL A 27 3.63 -5.70 -0.29
C VAL A 27 2.64 -6.86 -0.18
N ALA A 28 3.07 -8.07 -0.57
CA ALA A 28 2.28 -9.30 -0.42
C ALA A 28 1.82 -9.58 1.02
N ARG A 29 2.60 -9.20 2.03
CA ARG A 29 2.24 -9.33 3.44
C ARG A 29 1.08 -8.41 3.81
N LEU A 30 1.12 -7.13 3.39
CA LEU A 30 0.01 -6.19 3.65
C LEU A 30 -1.29 -6.68 3.02
N TRP A 31 -1.18 -7.29 1.83
CA TRP A 31 -2.30 -7.92 1.14
C TRP A 31 -2.86 -9.11 1.92
N GLN A 32 -1.97 -9.98 2.37
CA GLN A 32 -2.33 -11.13 3.18
C GLN A 32 -3.00 -10.67 4.48
N GLU A 33 -2.42 -9.73 5.21
CA GLU A 33 -2.98 -9.19 6.46
C GLU A 33 -4.36 -8.55 6.25
N ARG A 34 -4.60 -7.95 5.09
CA ARG A 34 -5.92 -7.38 4.73
C ARG A 34 -6.94 -8.44 4.31
N LYS A 35 -6.52 -9.49 3.60
CA LYS A 35 -7.38 -10.55 3.06
C LYS A 35 -7.68 -11.66 4.07
N GLU A 36 -6.65 -12.12 4.78
CA GLU A 36 -6.73 -13.14 5.83
C GLU A 36 -7.09 -12.54 7.18
N GLU A 37 -7.21 -11.20 7.22
CA GLU A 37 -7.73 -10.43 8.34
C GLU A 37 -6.93 -10.69 9.60
N ALA A 38 -5.79 -10.01 9.76
CA ALA A 38 -5.08 -10.00 11.05
C ALA A 38 -6.04 -9.46 12.13
N ARG A 39 -6.71 -10.39 12.83
CA ARG A 39 -7.78 -10.08 13.79
C ARG A 39 -7.10 -9.44 14.99
N LEU A 40 -7.25 -8.12 15.12
CA LEU A 40 -6.81 -7.41 16.32
C LEU A 40 -7.61 -7.88 17.55
N ILE A 41 -8.87 -8.26 17.36
CA ILE A 41 -9.77 -8.88 18.35
C ILE A 41 -10.78 -9.81 17.65
N PRO A 42 -11.30 -10.85 18.33
CA PRO A 42 -12.32 -11.73 17.77
C PRO A 42 -13.53 -10.96 17.22
N GLY A 43 -13.99 -11.31 16.03
CA GLY A 43 -15.20 -10.74 15.41
C GLY A 43 -15.07 -9.32 14.86
N ILE A 44 -13.88 -8.70 14.90
CA ILE A 44 -13.67 -7.36 14.35
C ILE A 44 -12.56 -7.40 13.31
N PHE A 45 -12.94 -7.04 12.09
CA PHE A 45 -12.04 -6.97 10.95
C PHE A 45 -11.21 -5.69 10.97
N ARG A 46 -10.00 -5.78 10.43
CA ARG A 46 -9.16 -4.61 10.16
C ARG A 46 -9.80 -3.78 9.04
N THR A 47 -10.10 -2.51 9.33
CA THR A 47 -10.83 -1.63 8.40
C THR A 47 -9.93 -0.64 7.67
N ASP A 48 -8.71 -0.40 8.17
CA ASP A 48 -7.81 0.55 7.53
C ASP A 48 -7.37 0.08 6.16
N GLU A 49 -7.11 1.09 5.34
CA GLU A 49 -6.73 0.91 3.97
C GLU A 49 -5.21 1.14 3.82
N PRO A 50 -4.46 0.14 3.30
CA PRO A 50 -3.03 0.30 3.06
C PRO A 50 -2.80 1.23 1.87
N VAL A 51 -2.13 2.34 2.11
CA VAL A 51 -1.84 3.38 1.12
C VAL A 51 -0.38 3.78 1.13
N PHE A 52 0.12 4.31 0.02
CA PHE A 52 1.42 4.94 -0.05
C PHE A 52 1.30 6.30 -0.74
N ASN A 53 2.23 7.21 -0.45
CA ASN A 53 2.19 8.56 -1.01
C ASN A 53 3.16 8.69 -2.19
N VAL A 54 2.63 9.04 -3.35
CA VAL A 54 3.43 9.41 -4.51
C VAL A 54 3.52 10.94 -4.57
N PRO A 55 4.73 11.53 -4.63
CA PRO A 55 4.88 12.97 -4.80
C PRO A 55 4.05 13.49 -5.98
N ARG A 56 3.38 14.62 -5.80
CA ARG A 56 2.48 15.27 -6.79
C ARG A 56 1.20 14.52 -7.18
N LEU A 57 1.10 13.24 -6.85
CA LEU A 57 -0.05 12.39 -7.22
C LEU A 57 -0.94 12.05 -6.01
N GLY A 58 -0.41 12.17 -4.79
CA GLY A 58 -1.16 11.96 -3.56
C GLY A 58 -1.18 10.50 -3.08
N LYS A 59 -2.25 10.11 -2.39
CA LYS A 59 -2.40 8.79 -1.76
C LYS A 59 -2.85 7.77 -2.80
N ASN A 60 -2.11 6.68 -2.92
CA ASN A 60 -2.43 5.56 -3.80
C ASN A 60 -2.73 4.31 -2.98
N HIS A 61 -3.75 3.56 -3.41
CA HIS A 61 -4.17 2.34 -2.75
C HIS A 61 -3.23 1.19 -3.09
N ILE A 62 -2.60 0.58 -2.08
CA ILE A 62 -1.72 -0.56 -2.30
C ILE A 62 -2.51 -1.76 -2.85
N ARG A 63 -3.82 -1.81 -2.55
CA ARG A 63 -4.73 -2.85 -3.04
C ARG A 63 -5.14 -2.69 -4.50
N ALA A 64 -4.92 -1.54 -5.13
CA ALA A 64 -5.34 -1.28 -6.49
C ALA A 64 -4.43 -2.03 -7.47
N TRP A 65 -4.89 -3.17 -7.99
CA TRP A 65 -4.15 -3.94 -9.00
C TRP A 65 -4.02 -3.20 -10.32
N GLN A 66 -5.01 -2.38 -10.67
CA GLN A 66 -4.98 -1.58 -11.88
C GLN A 66 -3.90 -0.48 -11.86
N ASP A 67 -3.37 -0.14 -10.68
CA ASP A 67 -2.40 0.94 -10.50
C ASP A 67 -0.98 0.40 -10.23
N ARG A 68 -0.71 -0.89 -10.49
CA ARG A 68 0.64 -1.45 -10.42
C ARG A 68 0.86 -2.73 -11.23
N GLU A 69 2.11 -3.02 -11.53
CA GLU A 69 2.55 -4.21 -12.23
C GLU A 69 3.68 -4.92 -11.46
N LEU A 70 3.64 -6.26 -11.39
CA LEU A 70 4.77 -7.06 -10.89
C LEU A 70 5.78 -7.23 -12.02
N ILE A 71 6.91 -6.53 -11.95
CA ILE A 71 7.89 -6.49 -13.04
C ILE A 71 9.08 -7.43 -12.84
N GLY A 72 9.22 -8.02 -11.66
CA GLY A 72 10.31 -8.96 -11.41
C GLY A 72 10.40 -9.48 -9.98
N LEU A 73 11.40 -10.34 -9.80
CA LEU A 73 11.82 -10.90 -8.52
C LEU A 73 13.32 -10.68 -8.34
N THR A 74 13.75 -10.34 -7.12
CA THR A 74 15.19 -10.32 -6.78
C THR A 74 15.73 -11.75 -6.61
N LYS A 75 17.05 -11.90 -6.51
CA LYS A 75 17.69 -13.20 -6.22
C LYS A 75 17.29 -13.77 -4.86
N GLU A 76 16.85 -12.91 -3.93
CA GLU A 76 16.29 -13.24 -2.61
C GLU A 76 14.78 -13.53 -2.65
N GLY A 77 14.13 -13.46 -3.82
CA GLY A 77 12.69 -13.73 -3.97
C GLY A 77 11.78 -12.55 -3.61
N GLN A 78 12.33 -11.34 -3.44
CA GLN A 78 11.52 -10.15 -3.17
C GLN A 78 10.82 -9.69 -4.46
N ARG A 79 9.56 -9.23 -4.33
CA ARG A 79 8.76 -8.76 -5.47
C ARG A 79 9.04 -7.30 -5.78
N ILE A 80 9.32 -7.01 -7.05
CA ILE A 80 9.53 -5.66 -7.56
C ILE A 80 8.27 -5.20 -8.28
N TYR A 81 7.70 -4.08 -7.84
CA TYR A 81 6.48 -3.51 -8.41
C TYR A 81 6.76 -2.18 -9.11
N LEU A 82 6.27 -2.04 -10.34
CA LEU A 82 6.10 -0.74 -10.98
C LEU A 82 4.74 -0.19 -10.58
N TRP A 83 4.69 1.05 -10.09
CA TRP A 83 3.45 1.71 -9.68
C TRP A 83 3.04 2.76 -10.70
N HIS A 84 1.75 2.78 -11.03
CA HIS A 84 1.15 3.72 -11.97
C HIS A 84 0.33 4.77 -11.23
N PRO A 85 0.19 5.97 -11.81
CA PRO A 85 -0.76 6.95 -11.33
C PRO A 85 -2.20 6.45 -11.35
N TRP A 86 -2.96 6.75 -10.28
CA TRP A 86 -4.42 6.55 -10.28
C TRP A 86 -5.15 7.51 -11.23
N GLU A 87 -4.51 8.62 -11.62
CA GLU A 87 -5.01 9.56 -12.62
C GLU A 87 -4.98 8.91 -14.00
N LYS A 88 -6.13 8.38 -14.43
CA LYS A 88 -6.32 7.83 -15.76
C LYS A 88 -6.70 8.96 -16.72
N GLY A 89 -6.02 9.04 -17.86
CA GLY A 89 -6.37 9.99 -18.93
C GLY A 89 -5.68 11.36 -18.85
N ILE A 90 -4.59 11.50 -18.10
CA ILE A 90 -3.74 12.70 -18.22
C ILE A 90 -2.98 12.63 -19.54
N ALA A 91 -3.37 13.47 -20.47
CA ALA A 91 -2.61 13.76 -21.67
C ALA A 91 -1.71 14.97 -21.41
N SER A 92 -0.49 14.93 -21.93
CA SER A 92 0.33 16.14 -22.02
C SER A 92 -0.43 17.17 -22.85
N VAL A 93 -0.72 18.33 -22.25
CA VAL A 93 -1.19 19.51 -22.97
C VAL A 93 -0.01 20.45 -23.18
N GLU A 94 0.04 21.14 -24.31
CA GLU A 94 1.03 22.21 -24.50
C GLU A 94 0.80 23.31 -23.44
N PRO A 95 1.89 23.98 -22.96
CA PRO A 95 1.81 24.97 -21.88
C PRO A 95 0.85 26.14 -22.14
#